data_AF-A0A0P7BEL4-F1
#
_entry.id   AF-A0A0P7BEL4-F1
#
_cell.length_a   1.000
_cell.length_b   1.000
_cell.length_c   1.000
_cell.angle_alpha   90.00
_cell.angle_beta   90.00
_cell.angle_gamma   90.00
#
_symmetry.space_group_name_H-M   'P 1'
#
loop_
_entity.id
_entity.type
_entity.pdbx_description
1 polymer ?
#
loop_
_entity_poly.entity_id
_entity_poly.type
_entity_poly.pdbx_seq_one_letter_code
_entity_poly.pdbx_strand_id
1 'polypeptide(L)'
;MKTRRHELFPGGDAAVTISLRRPNQQTLFGLVAAHRLGLLAGGMRELGEKSITRNEAGTKEASMPLDDPDTGSKHSSTNTHVEEPPAIQIQVSSQNLMLASPVFRKMLKGPWKEGIASTSSGLISTSEWDEKAFVMMLDIIHGHHWDIPKSISLEILTKFAVIVDYYQCHEVVDIFVEKWLREMEKDLPTHFGLTSVMWLCISWVFSRSGTFNALVTLSLRHQKGPIGFVYLPIAPLLGQ
;
A
#
# COMPACT_ATOMS: atom_id res chain seq x y z
N MET A 1 -18.00 -3.87 13.66
CA MET A 1 -18.02 -2.60 12.87
C MET A 1 -18.43 -2.88 11.42
N LYS A 2 -19.08 -1.94 10.70
CA LYS A 2 -19.52 -2.14 9.30
C LYS A 2 -18.38 -1.85 8.31
N THR A 3 -18.13 -2.77 7.37
CA THR A 3 -17.27 -2.57 6.19
C THR A 3 -17.76 -1.37 5.38
N ARG A 4 -16.87 -0.42 5.06
CA ARG A 4 -17.17 0.71 4.17
C ARG A 4 -16.98 0.27 2.72
N ARG A 5 -17.96 0.57 1.85
CA ARG A 5 -17.91 0.24 0.42
C ARG A 5 -17.89 1.51 -0.43
N HIS A 6 -17.00 1.55 -1.41
CA HIS A 6 -16.95 2.55 -2.48
C HIS A 6 -17.24 1.85 -3.80
N GLU A 7 -18.18 2.36 -4.59
CA GLU A 7 -18.54 1.78 -5.90
C GLU A 7 -18.13 2.76 -7.00
N LEU A 8 -16.97 2.51 -7.63
CA LEU A 8 -16.45 3.32 -8.74
C LEU A 8 -16.79 2.71 -10.11
N PHE A 9 -17.40 1.54 -10.12
CA PHE A 9 -17.86 0.90 -11.34
C PHE A 9 -19.12 0.06 -11.05
N PRO A 10 -20.28 0.43 -11.60
CA PRO A 10 -21.55 -0.24 -11.31
C PRO A 10 -21.69 -1.55 -12.11
N GLY A 11 -20.94 -2.59 -11.71
CA GLY A 11 -21.12 -3.97 -12.15
C GLY A 11 -20.83 -4.29 -13.64
N GLY A 12 -20.52 -5.57 -13.91
CA GLY A 12 -20.22 -6.11 -15.25
C GLY A 12 -19.04 -7.09 -15.24
N ASP A 13 -18.76 -7.74 -16.37
CA ASP A 13 -17.72 -8.77 -16.49
C ASP A 13 -16.30 -8.27 -16.15
N ALA A 14 -16.09 -6.95 -16.19
CA ALA A 14 -14.82 -6.31 -15.85
C ALA A 14 -14.70 -5.91 -14.37
N ALA A 15 -15.74 -6.07 -13.55
CA ALA A 15 -15.76 -5.59 -12.17
C ALA A 15 -14.80 -6.39 -11.27
N VAL A 16 -13.95 -5.68 -10.53
CA VAL A 16 -13.06 -6.24 -9.52
C VAL A 16 -13.18 -5.42 -8.23
N THR A 17 -13.02 -6.07 -7.09
CA THR A 17 -13.01 -5.46 -5.76
C THR A 17 -11.59 -5.28 -5.28
N ILE A 18 -11.22 -4.09 -4.82
CA ILE A 18 -10.02 -3.87 -4.04
C ILE A 18 -10.41 -3.91 -2.55
N SER A 19 -9.70 -4.70 -1.75
CA SER A 19 -9.80 -4.70 -0.29
C SER A 19 -8.60 -3.97 0.29
N LEU A 20 -8.83 -2.78 0.84
CA LEU A 20 -7.85 -1.97 1.55
C LEU A 20 -7.93 -2.26 3.05
N ARG A 21 -6.95 -3.00 3.58
CA ARG A 21 -6.81 -3.28 5.02
C ARG A 21 -6.05 -2.18 5.74
N ARG A 22 -6.35 -1.96 7.02
CA ARG A 22 -5.68 -0.95 7.87
C ARG A 22 -5.54 0.42 7.19
N PRO A 23 -6.62 1.01 6.66
CA PRO A 23 -6.54 2.29 5.95
C PRO A 23 -5.93 3.39 6.83
N ASN A 24 -5.26 4.35 6.19
CA ASN A 24 -4.65 5.52 6.82
C ASN A 24 -3.49 5.19 7.77
N GLN A 25 -2.77 4.09 7.53
CA GLN A 25 -1.54 3.71 8.24
C GLN A 25 -0.26 3.91 7.39
N GLN A 26 -0.38 4.62 6.27
CA GLN A 26 0.68 4.79 5.29
C GLN A 26 1.86 5.56 5.88
N THR A 27 3.06 4.97 5.79
CA THR A 27 4.31 5.62 6.18
C THR A 27 5.11 6.06 4.96
N LEU A 28 5.76 7.23 5.04
CA LEU A 28 6.56 7.78 3.94
C LEU A 28 7.87 7.01 3.72
N PHE A 29 8.45 6.46 4.79
CA PHE A 29 9.81 5.89 4.78
C PHE A 29 9.86 4.42 4.36
N GLY A 30 8.84 3.61 4.65
CA GLY A 30 8.84 2.18 4.34
C GLY A 30 8.78 1.86 2.84
N LEU A 31 8.13 2.72 2.06
CA LEU A 31 7.74 2.41 0.68
C LEU A 31 8.73 2.93 -0.38
N VAL A 32 9.33 4.10 -0.16
CA VAL A 32 10.41 4.63 -1.01
C VAL A 32 11.65 3.73 -0.97
N ALA A 33 11.92 3.11 0.18
CA ALA A 33 13.02 2.14 0.35
C ALA A 33 12.74 0.79 -0.34
N ALA A 34 11.49 0.29 -0.29
CA ALA A 34 11.13 -1.03 -0.79
C ALA A 34 11.20 -1.16 -2.34
N HIS A 35 10.90 -0.08 -3.07
CA HIS A 35 10.92 -0.09 -4.55
C HIS A 35 12.36 -0.08 -5.11
N ARG A 36 13.33 0.55 -4.42
CA ARG A 36 14.74 0.60 -4.87
C ARG A 36 15.64 -0.52 -4.38
N LEU A 37 15.21 -1.29 -3.38
CA LEU A 37 15.92 -2.49 -2.92
C LEU A 37 15.45 -3.78 -3.62
N GLY A 38 14.58 -3.72 -4.62
CA GLY A 38 14.08 -4.91 -5.32
C GLY A 38 13.26 -5.86 -4.44
N LEU A 39 12.83 -5.42 -3.25
CA LEU A 39 12.18 -6.26 -2.23
C LEU A 39 10.71 -6.60 -2.55
N LEU A 40 10.13 -6.00 -3.60
CA LEU A 40 8.74 -6.28 -4.00
C LEU A 40 8.55 -7.63 -4.72
N ALA A 41 9.57 -8.48 -4.81
CA ALA A 41 9.38 -9.91 -5.07
C ALA A 41 8.98 -10.71 -3.81
N GLY A 42 9.14 -10.15 -2.59
CA GLY A 42 9.03 -10.90 -1.33
C GLY A 42 7.84 -10.56 -0.43
N GLY A 43 7.00 -9.59 -0.79
CA GLY A 43 5.94 -9.06 0.08
C GLY A 43 4.66 -9.90 0.17
N MET A 44 4.75 -11.24 0.22
CA MET A 44 3.65 -12.14 0.62
C MET A 44 4.18 -13.48 1.13
N ARG A 45 5.19 -13.45 2.01
CA ARG A 45 5.58 -14.61 2.81
C ARG A 45 5.64 -14.16 4.26
N GLU A 46 5.08 -14.97 5.15
CA GLU A 46 4.93 -14.76 6.59
C GLU A 46 3.66 -14.03 7.05
N LEU A 47 2.58 -14.79 7.21
CA LEU A 47 1.98 -15.08 8.52
C LEU A 47 0.86 -16.10 8.29
N GLY A 48 1.24 -17.37 8.18
CA GLY A 48 0.28 -18.44 7.93
C GLY A 48 0.91 -19.81 7.83
N GLU A 49 1.80 -20.18 8.75
CA GLU A 49 2.23 -21.58 8.89
C GLU A 49 2.85 -21.81 10.28
N LYS A 50 2.01 -21.83 11.32
CA LYS A 50 2.28 -22.60 12.55
C LYS A 50 0.99 -23.19 13.08
N SER A 51 0.52 -24.21 12.37
CA SER A 51 -0.22 -25.33 12.95
C SER A 51 -0.70 -26.21 11.80
N ILE A 52 -0.18 -27.44 11.76
CA ILE A 52 -0.79 -28.70 11.27
C ILE A 52 0.38 -29.59 10.79
N THR A 53 1.00 -30.28 11.73
CA THR A 53 1.81 -31.46 11.43
C THR A 53 0.87 -32.64 11.19
N ARG A 54 0.72 -32.98 9.91
CA ARG A 54 0.77 -34.33 9.31
C ARG A 54 0.40 -35.52 10.20
N ASN A 55 -0.76 -36.13 9.92
CA ASN A 55 -1.07 -37.54 10.22
C ASN A 55 -1.14 -38.32 8.90
N GLU A 56 -0.38 -39.41 8.77
CA GLU A 56 -0.70 -40.70 8.10
C GLU A 56 0.39 -41.70 8.59
N ALA A 57 0.10 -42.71 9.42
CA ALA A 57 -0.55 -44.02 9.19
C ALA A 57 0.48 -45.16 9.02
N GLY A 58 0.42 -46.18 9.90
CA GLY A 58 1.27 -47.39 9.81
C GLY A 58 1.28 -48.36 11.00
N THR A 59 0.11 -48.93 11.33
CA THR A 59 -0.23 -50.29 11.84
C THR A 59 0.58 -51.07 12.92
N LYS A 60 -0.21 -51.72 13.80
CA LYS A 60 -0.01 -52.91 14.70
C LYS A 60 0.28 -52.54 16.17
N GLU A 61 -0.32 -53.11 17.21
CA GLU A 61 -1.13 -54.32 17.42
C GLU A 61 -1.93 -54.18 18.75
N ALA A 62 -2.81 -55.15 19.03
CA ALA A 62 -3.88 -55.17 20.04
C ALA A 62 -3.49 -54.99 21.52
N SER A 63 -4.37 -54.35 22.31
CA SER A 63 -5.03 -54.89 23.53
C SER A 63 -5.73 -53.80 24.37
N MET A 64 -6.90 -54.15 24.90
CA MET A 64 -7.77 -53.43 25.86
C MET A 64 -7.48 -53.95 27.30
N PRO A 65 -8.03 -53.43 28.43
CA PRO A 65 -8.93 -52.27 28.64
C PRO A 65 -8.78 -51.49 30.01
N LEU A 66 -9.69 -50.51 30.22
CA LEU A 66 -10.30 -49.96 31.47
C LEU A 66 -9.59 -48.84 32.31
N ASP A 67 -10.29 -47.71 32.42
CA ASP A 67 -10.75 -47.00 33.66
C ASP A 67 -10.66 -45.44 33.58
N ASP A 68 -11.83 -44.80 33.71
CA ASP A 68 -12.08 -43.38 34.11
C ASP A 68 -11.86 -43.28 35.65
N PRO A 69 -11.72 -42.11 36.33
CA PRO A 69 -12.34 -40.82 36.02
C PRO A 69 -11.56 -39.51 36.34
N ASP A 70 -12.09 -38.42 35.78
CA ASP A 70 -12.26 -37.07 36.37
C ASP A 70 -11.07 -36.33 37.03
N THR A 71 -10.61 -35.24 36.39
CA THR A 71 -10.38 -33.99 37.14
C THR A 71 -10.41 -32.77 36.22
N GLY A 72 -11.32 -31.84 36.52
CA GLY A 72 -11.52 -30.60 35.77
C GLY A 72 -10.33 -29.63 35.78
N SER A 73 -10.22 -28.86 34.71
CA SER A 73 -9.52 -27.58 34.72
C SER A 73 -10.20 -26.61 33.75
N LYS A 74 -11.06 -25.73 34.30
CA LYS A 74 -11.44 -24.47 33.67
C LYS A 74 -10.50 -23.41 34.23
N HIS A 75 -9.51 -22.97 33.46
CA HIS A 75 -9.05 -21.60 33.55
C HIS A 75 -8.99 -20.98 32.16
N SER A 76 -9.89 -20.00 32.03
CA SER A 76 -10.17 -19.18 30.87
C SER A 76 -8.95 -18.36 30.47
N SER A 77 -8.44 -18.61 29.26
CA SER A 77 -7.55 -17.68 28.58
C SER A 77 -8.41 -16.62 27.90
N THR A 78 -8.57 -15.47 28.57
CA THR A 78 -9.13 -14.26 27.97
C THR A 78 -8.23 -13.79 26.83
N ASN A 79 -8.61 -14.15 25.59
CA ASN A 79 -8.04 -13.56 24.38
C ASN A 79 -8.57 -12.13 24.25
N THR A 80 -7.76 -11.15 24.62
CA THR A 80 -7.93 -9.76 24.19
C THR A 80 -7.69 -9.69 22.69
N HIS A 81 -8.75 -9.92 21.91
CA HIS A 81 -8.77 -9.69 20.47
C HIS A 81 -8.74 -8.18 20.23
N VAL A 82 -7.56 -7.64 19.90
CA VAL A 82 -7.45 -6.28 19.37
C VAL A 82 -8.20 -6.29 18.03
N GLU A 83 -9.42 -5.73 18.02
CA GLU A 83 -10.24 -5.64 16.81
C GLU A 83 -9.52 -4.73 15.80
N GLU A 84 -8.96 -5.31 14.74
CA GLU A 84 -8.41 -4.52 13.64
C GLU A 84 -9.51 -3.70 12.97
N PRO A 85 -9.23 -2.45 12.55
CA PRO A 85 -10.22 -1.63 11.87
C PRO A 85 -10.72 -2.35 10.60
N PRO A 86 -12.04 -2.28 10.32
CA PRO A 86 -12.63 -3.00 9.21
C PRO A 86 -12.03 -2.54 7.87
N ALA A 87 -11.74 -3.51 7.00
CA ALA A 87 -11.24 -3.23 5.66
C ALA A 87 -12.26 -2.42 4.84
N ILE A 88 -11.75 -1.67 3.87
CA ILE A 88 -12.56 -0.92 2.91
C ILE A 88 -12.62 -1.73 1.62
N GLN A 89 -13.83 -1.91 1.08
CA GLN A 89 -14.03 -2.57 -0.21
C GLN A 89 -14.34 -1.53 -1.29
N ILE A 90 -13.60 -1.58 -2.40
CA ILE A 90 -13.74 -0.62 -3.49
C ILE A 90 -14.00 -1.40 -4.78
N GLN A 91 -15.14 -1.21 -5.41
CA GLN A 91 -15.44 -1.84 -6.71
C GLN A 91 -14.95 -0.95 -7.86
N VAL A 92 -14.21 -1.54 -8.79
CA VAL A 92 -13.50 -0.85 -9.87
C VAL A 92 -13.51 -1.69 -11.15
N SER A 93 -13.22 -1.06 -12.29
CA SER A 93 -13.02 -1.75 -13.57
C SER A 93 -11.60 -2.26 -13.70
N SER A 94 -11.44 -3.59 -13.85
CA SER A 94 -10.15 -4.20 -14.15
C SER A 94 -9.52 -3.65 -15.43
N GLN A 95 -10.32 -3.30 -16.44
CA GLN A 95 -9.82 -2.78 -17.70
C GLN A 95 -9.14 -1.42 -17.50
N ASN A 96 -9.79 -0.50 -16.76
CA ASN A 96 -9.24 0.81 -16.46
C ASN A 96 -7.94 0.70 -15.65
N LEU A 97 -7.94 -0.17 -14.62
CA LEU A 97 -6.74 -0.43 -13.82
C LEU A 97 -5.58 -0.96 -14.68
N MET A 98 -5.83 -1.96 -15.53
CA MET A 98 -4.80 -2.55 -16.38
C MET A 98 -4.27 -1.55 -17.41
N LEU A 99 -5.14 -0.70 -17.97
CA LEU A 99 -4.75 0.33 -18.94
C LEU A 99 -3.86 1.38 -18.29
N ALA A 100 -4.23 1.88 -17.12
CA ALA A 100 -3.54 2.97 -16.45
C ALA A 100 -2.26 2.57 -15.68
N SER A 101 -2.11 1.28 -15.33
CA SER A 101 -1.02 0.80 -14.47
C SER A 101 -0.44 -0.53 -14.93
N PRO A 102 0.87 -0.61 -15.20
CA PRO A 102 1.53 -1.88 -15.49
C PRO A 102 1.54 -2.82 -14.26
N VAL A 103 1.53 -2.26 -13.04
CA VAL A 103 1.48 -3.03 -11.80
C VAL A 103 0.12 -3.71 -11.64
N PHE A 104 -0.99 -2.99 -11.79
CA PHE A 104 -2.31 -3.60 -11.80
C PHE A 104 -2.48 -4.59 -12.97
N ARG A 105 -1.93 -4.28 -14.14
CA ARG A 105 -1.90 -5.22 -15.28
C ARG A 105 -1.24 -6.53 -14.91
N LYS A 106 -0.07 -6.50 -14.27
CA LYS A 106 0.64 -7.70 -13.81
C LYS A 106 -0.16 -8.44 -12.74
N MET A 107 -0.76 -7.73 -11.78
CA MET A 107 -1.60 -8.33 -10.73
C MET A 107 -2.83 -9.05 -11.31
N LEU A 108 -3.43 -8.52 -12.38
CA LEU A 108 -4.67 -9.04 -12.96
C LEU A 108 -4.45 -10.10 -14.07
N LYS A 109 -3.30 -10.06 -14.76
CA LYS A 109 -2.92 -10.99 -15.86
C LYS A 109 -1.94 -12.09 -15.48
N GLY A 110 -1.25 -12.00 -14.33
CA GLY A 110 -0.16 -12.92 -13.97
C GLY A 110 -0.60 -14.39 -13.79
N PRO A 111 0.37 -15.34 -13.73
CA PRO A 111 0.14 -16.79 -13.64
C PRO A 111 -0.49 -17.25 -12.31
N TRP A 112 -0.86 -16.34 -11.41
CA TRP A 112 -1.57 -16.65 -10.16
C TRP A 112 -3.04 -17.06 -10.37
N LYS A 113 -3.41 -17.42 -11.61
CA LYS A 113 -4.72 -17.89 -12.03
C LYS A 113 -4.77 -19.38 -12.41
N GLU A 114 -3.66 -20.11 -12.41
CA GLU A 114 -3.66 -21.56 -12.68
C GLU A 114 -3.52 -22.36 -11.39
N GLY A 115 -4.57 -22.34 -10.59
CA GLY A 115 -4.64 -23.14 -9.39
C GLY A 115 -5.93 -22.89 -8.65
N ILE A 116 -6.93 -23.73 -8.93
CA ILE A 116 -8.28 -23.77 -8.35
C ILE A 116 -9.34 -23.06 -9.21
N ALA A 117 -10.01 -23.91 -9.99
CA ALA A 117 -11.39 -23.86 -10.47
C ALA A 117 -12.11 -22.50 -10.49
N SER A 118 -12.49 -22.11 -11.72
CA SER A 118 -13.60 -21.25 -12.10
C SER A 118 -14.65 -21.00 -10.99
N THR A 119 -14.51 -19.85 -10.31
CA THR A 119 -15.54 -18.96 -9.73
C THR A 119 -14.93 -18.27 -8.49
N SER A 120 -14.91 -16.94 -8.48
CA SER A 120 -14.50 -16.03 -7.38
C SER A 120 -12.98 -15.84 -7.19
N SER A 121 -12.42 -14.63 -7.16
CA SER A 121 -12.99 -13.29 -7.22
C SER A 121 -11.92 -12.37 -7.80
N GLY A 122 -12.32 -11.39 -8.60
CA GLY A 122 -11.45 -10.27 -8.94
C GLY A 122 -11.17 -9.45 -7.68
N LEU A 123 -10.44 -9.99 -6.71
CA LEU A 123 -10.13 -9.35 -5.44
C LEU A 123 -8.64 -8.98 -5.42
N ILE A 124 -8.37 -7.68 -5.39
CA ILE A 124 -7.03 -7.15 -5.16
C ILE A 124 -6.92 -6.81 -3.68
N SER A 125 -5.96 -7.40 -2.99
CA SER A 125 -5.69 -7.11 -1.58
C SER A 125 -4.57 -6.08 -1.47
N THR A 126 -4.81 -4.98 -0.77
CA THR A 126 -3.80 -3.99 -0.41
C THR A 126 -3.97 -3.54 1.04
N SER A 127 -2.98 -2.83 1.59
CA SER A 127 -3.01 -2.42 2.98
C SER A 127 -2.34 -1.07 3.18
N GLU A 128 -2.70 -0.43 4.29
CA GLU A 128 -2.03 0.74 4.87
C GLU A 128 -2.18 2.04 4.10
N TRP A 129 -2.55 2.02 2.82
CA TRP A 129 -2.78 3.24 2.06
C TRP A 129 -3.72 4.23 2.76
N ASP A 130 -3.38 5.51 2.62
CA ASP A 130 -4.30 6.58 2.94
C ASP A 130 -5.53 6.44 2.05
N GLU A 131 -6.70 6.26 2.69
CA GLU A 131 -7.97 5.98 2.01
C GLU A 131 -8.28 7.07 0.99
N LYS A 132 -8.10 8.33 1.38
CA LYS A 132 -8.44 9.48 0.55
C LYS A 132 -7.51 9.54 -0.67
N ALA A 133 -6.21 9.45 -0.47
CA ALA A 133 -5.25 9.48 -1.57
C ALA A 133 -5.44 8.29 -2.53
N PHE A 134 -5.73 7.09 -1.99
CA PHE A 134 -5.95 5.89 -2.78
C PHE A 134 -7.23 5.97 -3.62
N VAL A 135 -8.34 6.40 -3.02
CA VAL A 135 -9.61 6.59 -3.74
C VAL A 135 -9.46 7.65 -4.82
N MET A 136 -8.78 8.78 -4.54
CA MET A 136 -8.51 9.80 -5.56
C MET A 136 -7.75 9.25 -6.77
N MET A 137 -6.74 8.39 -6.56
CA MET A 137 -6.02 7.75 -7.67
C MET A 137 -6.97 6.88 -8.49
N LEU A 138 -7.84 6.11 -7.82
CA LEU A 138 -8.82 5.25 -8.50
C LEU A 138 -9.85 6.09 -9.26
N ASP A 139 -10.38 7.17 -8.68
CA ASP A 139 -11.32 8.08 -9.35
C ASP A 139 -10.71 8.66 -10.63
N ILE A 140 -9.44 9.10 -10.58
CA ILE A 140 -8.72 9.59 -11.76
C ILE A 140 -8.61 8.49 -12.82
N ILE A 141 -8.22 7.27 -12.44
CA ILE A 141 -8.16 6.11 -13.36
C ILE A 141 -9.52 5.82 -14.01
N HIS A 142 -10.63 6.06 -13.30
CA HIS A 142 -11.98 5.79 -13.79
C HIS A 142 -12.63 6.98 -14.50
N GLY A 143 -11.97 8.14 -14.58
CA GLY A 143 -12.54 9.33 -15.20
C GLY A 143 -13.55 10.08 -14.32
N HIS A 144 -13.64 9.76 -13.03
CA HIS A 144 -14.54 10.39 -12.06
C HIS A 144 -13.97 11.73 -11.54
N HIS A 145 -13.65 12.63 -12.48
CA HIS A 145 -12.90 13.84 -12.18
C HIS A 145 -13.69 14.89 -11.39
N TRP A 146 -15.03 14.80 -11.39
CA TRP A 146 -15.89 15.77 -10.72
C TRP A 146 -15.69 15.77 -9.19
N ASP A 147 -15.38 14.60 -8.62
CA ASP A 147 -15.19 14.42 -7.19
C ASP A 147 -13.74 14.67 -6.74
N ILE A 148 -12.84 14.96 -7.69
CA ILE A 148 -11.44 15.26 -7.39
C ILE A 148 -11.29 16.70 -6.84
N PRO A 149 -10.73 16.87 -5.63
CA PRO A 149 -10.57 18.20 -5.03
C PRO A 149 -9.72 19.14 -5.90
N LYS A 150 -10.13 20.40 -6.00
CA LYS A 150 -9.38 21.43 -6.73
C LYS A 150 -8.03 21.74 -6.08
N SER A 151 -7.97 21.65 -4.75
CA SER A 151 -6.79 21.85 -3.91
C SER A 151 -6.70 20.73 -2.87
N ILE A 152 -5.48 20.34 -2.49
CA ILE A 152 -5.22 19.33 -1.44
C ILE A 152 -4.13 19.83 -0.48
N SER A 153 -3.87 19.10 0.62
CA SER A 153 -2.73 19.40 1.49
C SER A 153 -1.45 18.76 0.94
N LEU A 154 -0.29 19.31 1.32
CA LEU A 154 1.01 18.73 1.00
C LEU A 154 1.13 17.27 1.47
N GLU A 155 0.58 16.97 2.65
CA GLU A 155 0.58 15.61 3.20
C GLU A 155 -0.18 14.62 2.30
N ILE A 156 -1.40 14.98 1.86
CA ILE A 156 -2.18 14.14 0.95
C ILE A 156 -1.49 13.98 -0.39
N LEU A 157 -0.91 15.05 -0.96
CA LEU A 157 -0.14 14.97 -2.20
C LEU A 157 1.08 14.06 -2.05
N THR A 158 1.77 14.09 -0.91
CA THR A 158 2.92 13.22 -0.64
C THR A 158 2.50 11.76 -0.60
N LYS A 159 1.42 11.45 0.13
CA LYS A 159 0.86 10.08 0.21
C LYS A 159 0.39 9.59 -1.16
N PHE A 160 -0.26 10.46 -1.92
CA PHE A 160 -0.68 10.21 -3.30
C PHE A 160 0.51 9.92 -4.20
N ALA A 161 1.60 10.69 -4.10
CA ALA A 161 2.83 10.46 -4.87
C ALA A 161 3.39 9.05 -4.64
N VAL A 162 3.47 8.61 -3.38
CA VAL A 162 3.95 7.26 -3.04
C VAL A 162 3.04 6.17 -3.64
N ILE A 163 1.73 6.36 -3.61
CA ILE A 163 0.76 5.43 -4.22
C ILE A 163 0.96 5.38 -5.74
N VAL A 164 1.10 6.53 -6.39
CA VAL A 164 1.29 6.64 -7.85
C VAL A 164 2.61 6.01 -8.28
N ASP A 165 3.70 6.22 -7.53
CA ASP A 165 4.99 5.58 -7.80
C ASP A 165 4.88 4.06 -7.68
N TYR A 166 4.21 3.57 -6.64
CA TYR A 166 4.01 2.14 -6.41
C TYR A 166 3.21 1.48 -7.54
N TYR A 167 2.10 2.08 -7.97
CA TYR A 167 1.27 1.54 -9.06
C TYR A 167 1.76 1.95 -10.45
N GLN A 168 2.77 2.81 -10.55
CA GLN A 168 3.37 3.30 -11.78
C GLN A 168 2.33 3.90 -12.75
N CYS A 169 1.41 4.72 -12.25
CA CYS A 169 0.34 5.35 -13.02
C CYS A 169 0.53 6.86 -13.19
N HIS A 170 1.78 7.32 -13.37
CA HIS A 170 2.13 8.74 -13.45
C HIS A 170 1.39 9.50 -14.56
N GLU A 171 1.24 8.91 -15.74
CA GLU A 171 0.66 9.56 -16.91
C GLU A 171 -0.80 9.98 -16.69
N VAL A 172 -1.62 9.12 -16.09
CA VAL A 172 -3.06 9.40 -15.91
C VAL A 172 -3.32 10.47 -14.85
N VAL A 173 -2.38 10.68 -13.91
CA VAL A 173 -2.53 11.64 -12.81
C VAL A 173 -1.89 13.00 -13.09
N ASP A 174 -1.07 13.11 -14.15
CA ASP A 174 -0.14 14.23 -14.35
C ASP A 174 -0.83 15.59 -14.34
N ILE A 175 -1.96 15.72 -15.05
CA ILE A 175 -2.71 16.99 -15.13
C ILE A 175 -3.22 17.48 -13.76
N PHE A 176 -3.59 16.56 -12.87
CA PHE A 176 -4.07 16.89 -11.52
C PHE A 176 -2.91 17.30 -10.62
N VAL A 177 -1.83 16.52 -10.67
CA VAL A 177 -0.60 16.79 -9.91
C VAL A 177 -0.01 18.13 -10.29
N GLU A 178 0.14 18.39 -11.57
CA GLU A 178 0.65 19.65 -12.12
C GLU A 178 -0.19 20.84 -11.63
N LYS A 179 -1.52 20.71 -11.59
CA LYS A 179 -2.39 21.75 -11.04
C LYS A 179 -2.14 21.98 -9.54
N TRP A 180 -2.14 20.93 -8.72
CA TRP A 180 -1.92 21.06 -7.28
C TRP A 180 -0.54 21.63 -6.95
N LEU A 181 0.50 21.23 -7.70
CA LEU A 181 1.85 21.75 -7.52
C LEU A 181 1.93 23.25 -7.78
N ARG A 182 1.32 23.75 -8.87
CA ARG A 182 1.29 25.20 -9.16
C ARG A 182 0.63 26.02 -8.06
N GLU A 183 -0.43 25.48 -7.44
CA GLU A 183 -1.10 26.15 -6.32
C GLU A 183 -0.22 26.20 -5.05
N MET A 184 0.66 25.20 -4.87
CA MET A 184 1.52 25.03 -3.69
C MET A 184 2.94 25.61 -3.85
N GLU A 185 3.38 25.91 -5.07
CA GLU A 185 4.79 26.28 -5.35
C GLU A 185 5.25 27.54 -4.59
N LYS A 186 4.32 28.44 -4.28
CA LYS A 186 4.57 29.62 -3.43
C LYS A 186 4.95 29.28 -1.99
N ASP A 187 4.64 28.07 -1.52
CA ASP A 187 4.84 27.58 -0.15
C ASP A 187 6.04 26.63 -0.05
N LEU A 188 7.01 26.75 -0.96
CA LEU A 188 8.25 25.97 -0.92
C LEU A 188 9.03 26.25 0.39
N PRO A 189 9.53 25.22 1.07
CA PRO A 189 10.17 25.38 2.36
C PRO A 189 11.54 26.05 2.22
N THR A 190 11.81 27.02 3.11
CA THR A 190 13.09 27.74 3.22
C THR A 190 14.03 27.14 4.25
N HIS A 191 13.54 26.20 5.06
CA HIS A 191 14.30 25.46 6.07
C HIS A 191 14.09 23.95 5.89
N PHE A 192 15.13 23.17 6.18
CA PHE A 192 15.04 21.72 6.11
C PHE A 192 14.23 21.19 7.30
N GLY A 193 13.27 20.31 7.03
CA GLY A 193 12.35 19.70 7.99
C GLY A 193 11.36 18.75 7.31
N LEU A 194 10.28 18.37 8.00
CA LEU A 194 9.29 17.43 7.45
C LEU A 194 8.69 17.89 6.11
N THR A 195 8.34 19.17 6.02
CA THR A 195 7.80 19.79 4.80
C THR A 195 8.77 19.70 3.63
N SER A 196 10.09 19.89 3.85
CA SER A 196 11.08 19.74 2.78
C SER A 196 11.26 18.28 2.35
N VAL A 197 11.16 17.32 3.29
CA VAL A 197 11.19 15.89 2.96
C VAL A 197 9.97 15.48 2.12
N MET A 198 8.78 16.00 2.45
CA MET A 198 7.56 15.79 1.65
C MET A 198 7.72 16.33 0.23
N TRP A 199 8.17 17.57 0.08
CA TRP A 199 8.45 18.16 -1.23
C TRP A 199 9.56 17.42 -2.00
N LEU A 200 10.58 16.92 -1.30
CA LEU A 200 11.64 16.12 -1.91
C LEU A 200 11.07 14.81 -2.49
N CYS A 201 10.19 14.13 -1.74
CA CYS A 201 9.49 12.93 -2.20
C CYS A 201 8.63 13.22 -3.44
N ILE A 202 7.80 14.27 -3.39
CA ILE A 202 6.93 14.67 -4.50
C ILE A 202 7.74 15.03 -5.75
N SER A 203 8.76 15.88 -5.59
CA SER A 203 9.60 16.32 -6.71
C SER A 203 10.42 15.18 -7.32
N TRP A 204 10.81 14.20 -6.51
CA TRP A 204 11.44 12.98 -7.00
C TRP A 204 10.48 12.13 -7.84
N VAL A 205 9.31 11.78 -7.29
CA VAL A 205 8.31 10.93 -7.96
C VAL A 205 7.86 11.55 -9.28
N PHE A 206 7.55 12.85 -9.29
CA PHE A 206 7.05 13.55 -10.46
C PHE A 206 8.15 14.26 -11.28
N SER A 207 9.42 13.88 -11.09
CA SER A 207 10.56 14.37 -11.89
C SER A 207 10.69 15.91 -11.98
N ARG A 208 10.37 16.62 -10.89
CA ARG A 208 10.48 18.09 -10.76
C ARG A 208 11.91 18.49 -10.37
N SER A 209 12.81 18.40 -11.34
CA SER A 209 14.26 18.58 -11.14
C SER A 209 14.64 19.91 -10.48
N GLY A 210 13.99 21.03 -10.83
CA GLY A 210 14.24 22.34 -10.22
C GLY A 210 13.97 22.34 -8.72
N THR A 211 12.76 21.91 -8.33
CA THR A 211 12.36 21.77 -6.92
C THR A 211 13.24 20.78 -6.17
N PHE A 212 13.50 19.61 -6.77
CA PHE A 212 14.33 18.57 -6.16
C PHE A 212 15.74 19.08 -5.84
N ASN A 213 16.41 19.68 -6.82
CA ASN A 213 17.79 20.19 -6.65
C ASN A 213 17.87 21.32 -5.62
N ALA A 214 16.87 22.21 -5.59
CA ALA A 214 16.80 23.27 -4.59
C ALA A 214 16.69 22.71 -3.17
N LEU A 215 15.88 21.66 -2.97
CA LEU A 215 15.66 21.05 -1.65
C LEU A 215 16.81 20.16 -1.20
N VAL A 216 17.46 19.44 -2.11
CA VAL A 216 18.72 18.75 -1.81
C VAL A 216 19.78 19.76 -1.36
N THR A 217 19.92 20.88 -2.07
CA THR A 217 20.86 21.95 -1.70
C THR A 217 20.53 22.53 -0.32
N LEU A 218 19.25 22.76 -0.03
CA LEU A 218 18.78 23.22 1.28
C LEU A 218 19.11 22.21 2.40
N SER A 219 18.91 20.91 2.15
CA SER A 219 19.28 19.83 3.07
C SER A 219 20.77 19.84 3.39
N LEU A 220 21.62 19.98 2.37
CA LEU A 220 23.08 19.98 2.53
C LEU A 220 23.56 21.19 3.36
N ARG A 221 22.96 22.36 3.15
CA ARG A 221 23.30 23.58 3.92
C ARG A 221 22.89 23.50 5.39
N HIS A 222 21.85 22.74 5.71
CA HIS A 222 21.37 22.56 7.08
C HIS A 222 22.23 21.59 7.90
N GLN A 223 23.00 20.71 7.26
CA GLN A 223 23.90 19.79 7.96
C GLN A 223 25.12 20.52 8.55
N LYS A 224 25.04 20.89 9.82
CA LYS A 224 26.21 21.18 10.68
C LYS A 224 26.52 19.95 11.54
N GLY A 225 27.18 18.93 10.98
CA GLY A 225 27.66 17.77 11.74
C GLY A 225 27.76 16.48 10.92
N PRO A 226 28.43 15.42 11.45
CA PRO A 226 28.54 14.12 10.78
C PRO A 226 27.15 13.58 10.43
N ILE A 227 27.01 13.08 9.20
CA ILE A 227 25.75 12.72 8.55
C ILE A 227 24.97 11.73 9.41
N GLY A 228 24.01 12.24 10.17
CA GLY A 228 22.95 11.42 10.76
C GLY A 228 22.01 11.01 9.64
N PHE A 229 22.10 9.75 9.21
CA PHE A 229 21.32 9.10 8.14
C PHE A 229 19.78 9.08 8.34
N VAL A 230 19.24 9.85 9.29
CA VAL A 230 17.88 9.70 9.80
C VAL A 230 16.81 10.26 8.85
N TYR A 231 17.17 11.09 7.86
CA TYR A 231 16.17 11.81 7.04
C TYR A 231 16.39 11.79 5.52
N LEU A 232 17.36 11.03 5.01
CA LEU A 232 17.66 10.99 3.58
C LEU A 232 17.19 9.66 2.96
N PRO A 233 16.16 9.65 2.10
CA PRO A 233 15.78 8.47 1.30
C PRO A 233 16.81 8.11 0.20
N ILE A 234 18.01 8.70 0.23
CA ILE A 234 19.03 8.63 -0.82
C ILE A 234 20.28 7.84 -0.38
N ALA A 235 20.34 7.40 0.88
CA ALA A 235 21.51 6.72 1.44
C ALA A 235 22.01 5.49 0.65
N PRO A 236 21.18 4.69 -0.04
CA PRO A 236 21.68 3.56 -0.83
C PRO A 236 22.24 3.91 -2.22
N LEU A 237 22.15 5.17 -2.70
CA LEU A 237 22.47 5.51 -4.09
C LEU A 237 23.82 6.24 -4.30
N LEU A 238 24.60 6.46 -3.23
CA LEU A 238 25.92 7.11 -3.31
C LEU A 238 27.07 6.16 -2.95
N GLY A 239 26.82 4.86 -2.95
CA GLY A 239 27.82 3.84 -2.63
C GLY A 239 27.73 2.63 -3.55
N GLN A 240 27.90 2.84 -4.85
CA GLN A 240 28.48 1.87 -5.80
C GLN A 240 29.24 2.64 -6.89
#